data_AF-A0A838WBJ7-F1
#
_entry.id   AF-A0A838WBJ7-F1
#
_cell.length_a   1.000
_cell.length_b   1.000
_cell.length_c   1.000
_cell.angle_alpha   90.00
_cell.angle_beta   90.00
_cell.angle_gamma   90.00
#
_symmetry.space_group_name_H-M   'P 1'
#
loop_
_entity.id
_entity.type
_entity.pdbx_description
1 polymer ?
#
loop_
_entity_poly.entity_id
_entity_poly.type
_entity_poly.pdbx_seq_one_letter_code
_entity_poly.pdbx_strand_id
1 'polypeptide(L)'
;MQLRSLITSIAAWLVTANVIIGAVSAFCLILGKEWDVLFAGFVFLLVGPWVLSLVLMPRLPIVRLVERFQHNALVAWILTAIAVLYTIAVITASSFFILGNLVAHAEPNTGVPALLWSYTAAMGPWVFLARRDKEVWGASSPADVMTLFAQIAYLSIVVLLLTVSVSLMAALVLFVLIMIVGGVVNLVVLPDEVGH
;
A
#
# COMPACT_ATOMS: atom_id res chain seq x y z
N MET A 1 -11.82 -14.92 14.63
CA MET A 1 -11.46 -15.94 13.60
C MET A 1 -12.06 -15.67 12.22
N GLN A 2 -13.37 -15.42 12.06
CA GLN A 2 -14.01 -15.24 10.73
C GLN A 2 -13.54 -14.00 9.95
N LEU A 3 -13.43 -12.83 10.59
CA LEU A 3 -13.04 -11.57 9.93
C LEU A 3 -11.63 -11.63 9.28
N ARG A 4 -10.66 -12.21 9.98
CA ARG A 4 -9.28 -12.35 9.48
C ARG A 4 -9.17 -13.30 8.29
N SER A 5 -9.93 -14.39 8.31
CA SER A 5 -10.05 -15.30 7.16
C SER A 5 -10.58 -14.57 5.93
N LEU A 6 -11.60 -13.71 6.11
CA LEU A 6 -12.12 -12.88 5.03
C LEU A 6 -11.08 -11.86 4.52
N ILE A 7 -10.40 -11.14 5.42
CA ILE A 7 -9.35 -10.16 5.07
C ILE A 7 -8.24 -10.82 4.27
N THR A 8 -7.72 -11.96 4.73
CA THR A 8 -6.63 -12.68 4.06
C THR A 8 -7.06 -13.25 2.71
N SER A 9 -8.30 -13.74 2.59
CA SER A 9 -8.86 -14.23 1.34
C SER A 9 -9.01 -13.11 0.31
N ILE A 10 -9.56 -11.96 0.72
CA ILE A 10 -9.72 -10.78 -0.15
C ILE A 10 -8.34 -10.23 -0.55
N ALA A 11 -7.39 -10.15 0.39
CA ALA A 11 -6.04 -9.71 0.11
C ALA A 11 -5.33 -10.61 -0.91
N ALA A 12 -5.45 -11.94 -0.77
CA ALA A 12 -4.88 -12.89 -1.73
C ALA A 12 -5.47 -12.72 -3.13
N TRP A 13 -6.79 -12.49 -3.21
CA TRP A 13 -7.47 -12.23 -4.49
C TRP A 13 -6.99 -10.92 -5.12
N LEU A 14 -6.92 -9.83 -4.35
CA LEU A 14 -6.46 -8.53 -4.84
C LEU A 14 -5.00 -8.55 -5.30
N VAL A 15 -4.14 -9.32 -4.62
CA VAL A 15 -2.75 -9.49 -5.05
C VAL A 15 -2.68 -10.21 -6.41
N THR A 16 -3.52 -11.22 -6.62
CA THR A 16 -3.60 -11.91 -7.93
C THR A 16 -4.14 -10.96 -9.01
N ALA A 17 -5.17 -10.18 -8.68
CA ALA A 17 -5.70 -9.16 -9.57
C ALA A 17 -4.63 -8.11 -9.93
N ASN A 18 -3.79 -7.69 -8.97
CA ASN A 18 -2.71 -6.74 -9.22
C ASN A 18 -1.69 -7.25 -10.25
N VAL A 19 -1.33 -8.54 -10.20
CA VAL A 19 -0.43 -9.14 -11.20
C VAL A 19 -1.06 -9.13 -12.59
N ILE A 20 -2.36 -9.47 -12.70
CA ILE A 20 -3.08 -9.48 -13.98
C ILE A 20 -3.20 -8.06 -14.53
N ILE A 21 -3.61 -7.10 -13.70
CA ILE A 21 -3.72 -5.68 -14.05
C ILE A 21 -2.35 -5.17 -14.54
N GLY A 22 -1.28 -5.51 -13.83
CA GLY A 22 0.09 -5.16 -14.20
C GLY A 22 0.51 -5.73 -15.54
N ALA A 23 0.25 -7.02 -15.79
CA ALA A 23 0.60 -7.67 -17.05
C ALA A 23 -0.16 -7.06 -18.23
N VAL A 24 -1.47 -6.84 -18.08
CA VAL A 24 -2.32 -6.26 -19.12
C VAL A 24 -1.92 -4.81 -19.41
N SER A 25 -1.71 -4.00 -18.36
CA SER A 25 -1.29 -2.60 -18.53
C SER A 25 0.09 -2.47 -19.15
N ALA A 26 1.07 -3.27 -18.72
CA ALA A 26 2.39 -3.33 -19.34
C ALA A 26 2.32 -3.69 -20.82
N PHE A 27 1.52 -4.71 -21.18
CA PHE A 27 1.33 -5.09 -22.57
C PHE A 27 0.71 -3.95 -23.40
N CYS A 28 -0.29 -3.26 -22.87
CA CYS A 28 -0.87 -2.09 -23.54
C CYS A 28 0.13 -0.93 -23.71
N LEU A 29 0.99 -0.66 -22.72
CA LEU A 29 2.03 0.38 -22.81
C LEU A 29 3.09 0.03 -23.86
N ILE A 30 3.43 -1.25 -24.02
CA ILE A 30 4.33 -1.72 -25.09
C ILE A 30 3.72 -1.43 -26.46
N LEU A 31 2.42 -1.70 -26.64
CA LEU A 31 1.72 -1.38 -27.89
C LEU A 31 1.63 0.13 -28.14
N GLY A 32 1.45 0.91 -27.07
CA GLY A 32 1.48 2.37 -27.09
C GLY A 32 2.87 2.99 -27.30
N LYS A 33 3.94 2.16 -27.31
CA LYS A 33 5.36 2.58 -27.40
C LYS A 33 5.81 3.50 -26.28
N GLU A 34 5.15 3.45 -25.12
CA GLU A 34 5.49 4.25 -23.94
C GLU A 34 6.53 3.55 -23.06
N TRP A 35 7.73 3.43 -23.61
CA TRP A 35 8.83 2.75 -22.93
C TRP A 35 9.23 3.47 -21.64
N ASP A 36 9.15 4.80 -21.60
CA ASP A 36 9.54 5.59 -20.45
C ASP A 36 8.67 5.28 -19.22
N VAL A 37 7.34 5.26 -19.39
CA VAL A 37 6.36 4.94 -18.34
C VAL A 37 6.51 3.49 -17.88
N LEU A 38 6.71 2.57 -18.83
CA LEU A 38 6.91 1.15 -18.55
C LEU A 38 8.19 0.93 -17.71
N PHE A 39 9.33 1.44 -18.16
CA PHE A 39 10.61 1.30 -17.46
C PHE A 39 10.61 2.00 -16.10
N ALA A 40 10.01 3.18 -15.98
CA ALA A 40 9.87 3.86 -14.70
C ALA A 40 9.14 2.98 -13.69
N GLY A 41 7.99 2.40 -14.06
CA GLY A 41 7.27 1.48 -13.18
C GLY A 41 8.07 0.22 -12.83
N PHE A 42 8.82 -0.33 -13.78
CA PHE A 42 9.69 -1.49 -13.51
C PHE A 42 10.82 -1.16 -12.52
N VAL A 43 11.43 0.01 -12.64
CA VAL A 43 12.43 0.51 -11.67
C VAL A 43 11.82 0.62 -10.28
N PHE A 44 10.59 1.16 -10.16
CA PHE A 44 9.89 1.21 -8.87
C PHE A 44 9.58 -0.18 -8.30
N LEU A 45 9.17 -1.13 -9.13
CA LEU A 45 8.93 -2.51 -8.69
C LEU A 45 10.21 -3.18 -8.15
N LEU A 46 11.36 -2.93 -8.80
CA LEU A 46 12.63 -3.55 -8.45
C LEU A 46 13.31 -2.88 -7.25
N VAL A 47 13.36 -1.55 -7.24
CA VAL A 47 14.09 -0.74 -6.25
C VAL A 47 13.20 -0.37 -5.07
N GLY A 48 11.89 -0.30 -5.29
CA GLY A 48 10.89 0.10 -4.29
C GLY A 48 10.98 -0.68 -2.97
N PRO A 49 11.09 -2.03 -2.95
CA PRO A 49 11.18 -2.77 -1.70
C PRO A 49 12.35 -2.33 -0.81
N TRP A 50 13.49 -2.03 -1.43
CA TRP A 50 14.71 -1.61 -0.73
C TRP A 50 14.54 -0.19 -0.16
N VAL A 51 14.06 0.73 -0.99
CA VAL A 51 13.80 2.12 -0.57
C VAL A 51 12.76 2.16 0.54
N LEU A 52 11.64 1.45 0.38
CA LEU A 52 10.59 1.37 1.39
C LEU A 52 11.11 0.74 2.69
N SER A 53 11.96 -0.30 2.62
CA SER A 53 12.56 -0.89 3.82
C SER A 53 13.39 0.13 4.59
N LEU A 54 14.20 0.93 3.90
CA LEU A 54 14.99 2.01 4.51
C LEU A 54 14.08 3.10 5.08
N VAL A 55 13.07 3.53 4.32
CA VAL A 55 12.11 4.56 4.75
C VAL A 55 11.29 4.08 5.95
N LEU A 56 11.05 2.77 6.10
CA LEU A 56 10.33 2.22 7.25
C LEU A 56 11.23 2.01 8.48
N MET A 57 12.56 2.04 8.36
CA MET A 57 13.48 1.86 9.51
C MET A 57 13.22 2.77 10.72
N PRO A 58 12.86 4.07 10.55
CA PRO A 58 12.54 4.94 11.67
C PRO A 58 11.41 4.43 12.58
N ARG A 59 10.60 3.46 12.12
CA ARG A 59 9.57 2.81 12.95
C ARG A 59 10.14 1.88 14.02
N LEU A 60 11.33 1.31 13.81
CA LEU A 60 11.95 0.33 14.71
C LEU A 60 12.15 0.82 16.16
N PRO A 61 12.67 2.05 16.43
CA PRO A 61 12.76 2.54 17.80
C PRO A 61 11.39 2.69 18.46
N ILE A 62 10.34 3.02 17.70
CA ILE A 62 8.97 3.13 18.24
C ILE A 62 8.48 1.76 18.68
N VAL A 63 8.69 0.71 17.87
CA VAL A 63 8.33 -0.67 18.23
C VAL A 63 9.06 -1.12 19.51
N ARG A 64 10.36 -0.83 19.63
CA ARG A 64 11.13 -1.13 20.87
C ARG A 64 10.60 -0.37 22.08
N LEU A 65 10.13 0.87 21.91
CA LEU A 65 9.51 1.63 22.98
C LEU A 65 8.16 1.04 23.38
N VAL A 66 7.36 0.55 22.43
CA VAL A 66 6.10 -0.17 22.71
C VAL A 66 6.38 -1.37 23.61
N GLU A 67 7.39 -2.20 23.29
CA GLU A 67 7.81 -3.35 24.10
C GLU A 67 8.19 -2.93 25.53
N ARG A 68 8.97 -1.85 25.68
CA ARG A 68 9.39 -1.35 26.99
C ARG A 68 8.23 -0.87 27.87
N PHE A 69 7.18 -0.33 27.26
CA PHE A 69 6.02 0.23 27.96
C PHE A 69 4.79 -0.69 27.92
N GLN A 70 4.95 -1.98 27.66
CA GLN A 70 3.83 -2.94 27.60
C GLN A 70 2.99 -2.98 28.88
N HIS A 71 3.58 -2.70 30.05
CA HIS A 71 2.86 -2.63 31.32
C HIS A 71 1.91 -1.43 31.43
N ASN A 72 2.07 -0.40 30.58
CA ASN A 72 1.18 0.75 30.51
C ASN A 72 0.44 0.73 29.18
N ALA A 73 -0.74 0.11 29.19
CA ALA A 73 -1.58 -0.09 28.01
C ALA A 73 -1.84 1.20 27.22
N LEU A 74 -2.04 2.33 27.90
CA LEU A 74 -2.30 3.61 27.24
C LEU A 74 -1.07 4.09 26.45
N VAL A 75 0.13 4.01 27.05
CA VAL A 75 1.38 4.44 26.40
C VAL A 75 1.72 3.52 25.22
N ALA A 76 1.60 2.20 25.40
CA ALA A 76 1.82 1.24 24.33
C ALA A 76 0.86 1.46 23.15
N TRP A 77 -0.42 1.76 23.43
CA TRP A 77 -1.41 2.07 22.40
C TRP A 77 -1.08 3.35 21.63
N ILE A 78 -0.73 4.44 22.33
CA ILE A 78 -0.34 5.72 21.68
C ILE A 78 0.88 5.52 20.78
N LEU A 79 1.91 4.83 21.25
CA LEU A 79 3.13 4.59 20.47
C LEU A 79 2.85 3.72 19.23
N THR A 80 1.98 2.71 19.37
CA THR A 80 1.55 1.88 18.23
C THR A 80 0.77 2.71 17.22
N ALA A 81 -0.14 3.58 17.68
CA ALA A 81 -0.88 4.49 16.80
C ALA A 81 0.05 5.43 16.02
N ILE A 82 1.10 5.96 16.65
CA ILE A 82 2.13 6.78 15.97
C ILE A 82 2.85 5.95 14.88
N ALA A 83 3.22 4.70 15.17
CA ALA A 83 3.85 3.82 14.18
C ALA A 83 2.93 3.51 12.98
N VAL A 84 1.63 3.31 13.23
CA VAL A 84 0.62 3.10 12.18
C VAL A 84 0.44 4.36 11.35
N LEU A 85 0.31 5.54 11.96
CA LEU A 85 0.22 6.82 11.26
C LEU A 85 1.44 7.09 10.38
N TYR A 86 2.64 6.77 10.88
CA TYR A 86 3.86 6.86 10.09
C TYR A 86 3.80 5.95 8.85
N THR A 87 3.36 4.70 9.03
CA THR A 87 3.20 3.76 7.92
C THR A 87 2.18 4.25 6.89
N ILE A 88 1.05 4.80 7.33
CA ILE A 88 0.04 5.43 6.46
C ILE A 88 0.66 6.56 5.65
N ALA A 89 1.44 7.43 6.29
CA ALA A 89 2.10 8.55 5.62
C ALA A 89 3.07 8.06 4.54
N VAL A 90 3.87 7.03 4.82
CA VAL A 90 4.83 6.45 3.86
C VAL A 90 4.10 5.78 2.69
N ILE A 91 3.04 4.99 2.95
CA ILE A 91 2.22 4.38 1.90
C ILE A 91 1.61 5.46 1.01
N THR A 92 1.03 6.50 1.61
CA THR A 92 0.40 7.60 0.89
C THR A 92 1.42 8.36 0.04
N ALA A 93 2.55 8.75 0.62
CA ALA A 93 3.59 9.49 -0.08
C ALA A 93 4.17 8.69 -1.26
N SER A 94 4.51 7.41 -1.05
CA SER A 94 5.03 6.55 -2.12
C SER A 94 4.01 6.32 -3.23
N SER A 95 2.73 6.12 -2.88
CA SER A 95 1.65 5.90 -3.84
C SER A 95 1.42 7.12 -4.72
N PHE A 96 1.34 8.32 -4.13
CA PHE A 96 1.15 9.56 -4.88
C PHE A 96 2.39 9.99 -5.65
N PHE A 97 3.59 9.68 -5.14
CA PHE A 97 4.82 9.89 -5.89
C PHE A 97 4.82 9.08 -7.18
N ILE A 98 4.47 7.79 -7.12
CA ILE A 98 4.42 6.92 -8.30
C ILE A 98 3.28 7.33 -9.24
N LEU A 99 2.08 7.59 -8.70
CA LEU A 99 0.94 8.08 -9.48
C LEU A 99 1.31 9.35 -10.26
N GLY A 100 1.84 10.36 -9.56
CA GLY A 100 2.21 11.64 -10.17
C GLY A 100 3.30 11.49 -11.22
N ASN A 101 4.32 10.67 -10.98
CA ASN A 101 5.39 10.46 -11.95
C ASN A 101 4.93 9.65 -13.17
N LEU A 102 4.16 8.57 -13.01
CA LEU A 102 3.78 7.74 -14.15
C LEU A 102 2.66 8.37 -14.98
N VAL A 103 1.68 9.02 -14.35
CA VAL A 103 0.53 9.59 -15.05
C VAL A 103 0.90 10.90 -15.75
N ALA A 104 1.79 11.72 -15.17
CA ALA A 104 2.18 12.99 -15.79
C ALA A 104 2.99 12.82 -17.09
N HIS A 105 3.60 11.66 -17.31
CA HIS A 105 4.40 11.37 -18.51
C HIS A 105 3.66 10.49 -19.54
N ALA A 106 2.41 10.13 -19.27
CA ALA A 106 1.60 9.32 -20.18
C ALA A 106 0.90 10.18 -21.24
N GLU A 107 0.85 9.69 -22.47
CA GLU A 107 0.07 10.30 -23.54
C GLU A 107 -1.45 10.15 -23.30
N PRO A 108 -2.28 11.02 -23.93
CA PRO A 108 -3.73 10.95 -23.76
C PRO A 108 -4.37 9.61 -24.17
N ASN A 109 -3.76 8.89 -25.12
CA ASN A 109 -4.30 7.63 -25.65
C ASN A 109 -3.98 6.40 -24.76
N THR A 110 -3.02 6.53 -23.86
CA THR A 110 -2.45 5.48 -23.00
C THR A 110 -2.71 5.76 -21.51
N GLY A 111 -3.47 6.82 -21.20
CA GLY A 111 -3.77 7.22 -19.82
C GLY A 111 -4.39 6.11 -18.98
N VAL A 112 -5.27 5.26 -19.55
CA VAL A 112 -5.85 4.12 -18.83
C VAL A 112 -4.81 3.04 -18.51
N PRO A 113 -4.05 2.51 -19.50
CA PRO A 113 -2.89 1.67 -19.23
C PRO A 113 -1.90 2.25 -18.22
N ALA A 114 -1.57 3.55 -18.31
CA ALA A 114 -0.62 4.19 -17.41
C ALA A 114 -1.13 4.27 -15.97
N LEU A 115 -2.43 4.56 -15.77
CA LEU A 115 -3.06 4.54 -14.45
C LEU A 115 -3.03 3.15 -13.82
N LEU A 116 -3.39 2.11 -14.58
CA LEU A 116 -3.35 0.73 -14.13
C LEU A 116 -1.91 0.25 -13.85
N TRP A 117 -0.96 0.66 -14.67
CA TRP A 117 0.45 0.37 -14.46
C TRP A 117 0.98 1.07 -13.20
N SER A 118 0.57 2.31 -12.95
CA SER A 118 0.95 3.05 -11.73
C SER A 118 0.46 2.34 -10.47
N TYR A 119 -0.74 1.76 -10.50
CA TYR A 119 -1.26 0.96 -9.41
C TYR A 119 -0.36 -0.25 -9.11
N THR A 120 0.01 -1.00 -10.15
CA THR A 120 0.90 -2.15 -9.98
C THR A 120 2.27 -1.73 -9.50
N ALA A 121 2.86 -0.69 -10.09
CA ALA A 121 4.16 -0.17 -9.70
C ALA A 121 4.18 0.34 -8.25
N ALA A 122 3.11 0.99 -7.80
CA ALA A 122 2.98 1.48 -6.44
C ALA A 122 2.75 0.36 -5.43
N MET A 123 1.85 -0.57 -5.72
CA MET A 123 1.45 -1.60 -4.76
C MET A 123 2.37 -2.82 -4.75
N GLY A 124 3.10 -3.09 -5.84
CA GLY A 124 4.02 -4.22 -5.93
C GLY A 124 5.02 -4.31 -4.78
N PRO A 125 5.79 -3.24 -4.48
CA PRO A 125 6.73 -3.23 -3.36
C PRO A 125 6.08 -3.46 -2.00
N TRP A 126 4.90 -2.87 -1.76
CA TRP A 126 4.14 -3.06 -0.52
C TRP A 126 3.67 -4.51 -0.35
N VAL A 127 3.16 -5.13 -1.41
CA VAL A 127 2.78 -6.55 -1.42
C VAL A 127 3.97 -7.45 -1.16
N PHE A 128 5.13 -7.14 -1.75
CA PHE A 128 6.36 -7.88 -1.48
C PHE A 128 6.78 -7.79 0.00
N LEU A 129 6.78 -6.58 0.56
CA LEU A 129 7.13 -6.38 1.98
C LEU A 129 6.14 -7.05 2.92
N ALA A 130 4.85 -7.00 2.63
CA ALA A 130 3.84 -7.69 3.44
C ALA A 130 4.04 -9.22 3.46
N ARG A 131 4.39 -9.80 2.31
CA ARG A 131 4.74 -11.24 2.23
C ARG A 131 5.98 -11.58 3.04
N ARG A 132 7.02 -10.73 2.98
CA ARG A 132 8.23 -10.90 3.80
C ARG A 132 7.94 -10.79 5.29
N ASP A 133 7.14 -9.80 5.70
CA ASP A 133 6.72 -9.67 7.10
C ASP A 133 5.92 -10.90 7.54
N LYS A 134 5.08 -11.47 6.68
CA LYS A 134 4.34 -12.72 6.97
C LYS A 134 5.23 -13.96 7.07
N GLU A 135 6.31 -14.04 6.29
CA GLU A 135 7.30 -15.12 6.40
C GLU A 135 8.02 -15.10 7.76
N VAL A 136 8.27 -13.90 8.30
CA VAL A 136 9.00 -13.71 9.56
C VAL A 136 8.08 -13.81 10.78
N TRP A 137 6.92 -13.15 10.73
CA TRP A 137 6.01 -12.98 11.88
C TRP A 137 4.80 -13.92 11.83
N GLY A 138 4.73 -14.80 10.82
CA GLY A 138 3.63 -15.73 10.63
C GLY A 138 2.34 -15.05 10.18
N ALA A 139 1.21 -15.77 10.33
CA ALA A 139 -0.08 -15.32 9.81
C ALA A 139 -0.58 -14.01 10.44
N SER A 140 -0.02 -13.56 11.56
CA SER A 140 -0.49 -12.40 12.36
C SER A 140 0.19 -11.09 11.95
N SER A 141 0.77 -11.04 10.74
CA SER A 141 1.46 -9.85 10.24
C SER A 141 0.53 -8.63 10.12
N PRO A 142 0.84 -7.52 10.81
CA PRO A 142 0.13 -6.25 10.66
C PRO A 142 0.15 -5.70 9.23
N ALA A 143 1.12 -6.13 8.41
CA ALA A 143 1.32 -5.63 7.06
C ALA A 143 0.21 -6.06 6.09
N ASP A 144 -0.46 -7.19 6.33
CA ASP A 144 -1.54 -7.71 5.47
C ASP A 144 -2.74 -6.74 5.42
N VAL A 145 -3.15 -6.23 6.59
CA VAL A 145 -4.27 -5.28 6.71
C VAL A 145 -3.92 -3.95 6.04
N MET A 146 -2.74 -3.38 6.34
CA MET A 146 -2.33 -2.11 5.77
C MET A 146 -2.22 -2.16 4.24
N THR A 147 -1.68 -3.27 3.70
CA THR A 147 -1.51 -3.45 2.26
C THR A 147 -2.84 -3.69 1.55
N LEU A 148 -3.79 -4.38 2.20
CA LEU A 148 -5.15 -4.53 1.68
C LEU A 148 -5.83 -3.16 1.52
N PHE A 149 -5.85 -2.35 2.57
CA PHE A 149 -6.48 -1.04 2.53
C PHE A 149 -5.78 -0.09 1.54
N ALA A 150 -4.46 -0.19 1.41
CA ALA A 150 -3.71 0.56 0.40
C ALA A 150 -4.12 0.18 -1.03
N GLN A 151 -4.31 -1.11 -1.32
CA GLN A 151 -4.79 -1.57 -2.63
C GLN A 151 -6.20 -1.05 -2.91
N ILE A 152 -7.12 -1.13 -1.94
CA ILE A 152 -8.49 -0.63 -2.07
C ILE A 152 -8.50 0.89 -2.29
N ALA A 153 -7.69 1.63 -1.52
CA ALA A 153 -7.59 3.07 -1.61
C ALA A 153 -7.05 3.50 -2.99
N TYR A 154 -5.99 2.85 -3.47
CA TYR A 154 -5.40 3.16 -4.77
C TYR A 154 -6.36 2.82 -5.91
N LEU A 155 -7.01 1.64 -5.88
CA LEU A 155 -8.00 1.26 -6.90
C LEU A 155 -9.18 2.24 -6.92
N SER A 156 -9.61 2.72 -5.74
CA SER A 156 -10.66 3.73 -5.64
C SER A 156 -10.26 5.04 -6.31
N ILE A 157 -9.00 5.48 -6.16
CA ILE A 157 -8.47 6.63 -6.93
C ILE A 157 -8.48 6.33 -8.42
N VAL A 158 -8.00 5.17 -8.86
CA VAL A 158 -7.95 4.81 -10.28
C VAL A 158 -9.35 4.86 -10.88
N VAL A 159 -10.34 4.24 -10.24
CA VAL A 159 -11.73 4.27 -10.70
C VAL A 159 -12.26 5.70 -10.74
N LEU A 160 -11.97 6.52 -9.73
CA LEU A 160 -12.40 7.92 -9.71
C LEU A 160 -11.78 8.73 -10.85
N LEU A 161 -10.46 8.63 -11.07
CA LEU A 161 -9.79 9.33 -12.15
C LEU A 161 -10.26 8.90 -13.55
N LEU A 162 -10.73 7.65 -13.69
CA LEU A 162 -11.29 7.14 -14.95
C LEU A 162 -12.74 7.57 -15.19
N THR A 163 -13.52 7.82 -14.14
CA THR A 163 -14.96 8.10 -14.25
C THR A 163 -15.30 9.58 -14.12
N VAL A 164 -14.49 10.33 -13.37
CA VAL A 164 -14.74 11.74 -13.03
C VAL A 164 -13.42 12.50 -13.03
N SER A 165 -13.43 13.75 -13.51
CA SER A 165 -12.29 14.66 -13.40
C SER A 165 -12.16 15.18 -11.96
N VAL A 166 -11.61 14.35 -11.07
CA VAL A 166 -11.36 14.68 -9.67
C VAL A 166 -9.99 15.34 -9.51
N SER A 167 -9.89 16.36 -8.65
CA SER A 167 -8.60 16.99 -8.35
C SER A 167 -7.69 16.03 -7.56
N LEU A 168 -6.37 16.16 -7.76
CA LEU A 168 -5.38 15.34 -7.04
C LEU A 168 -5.53 15.46 -5.51
N MET A 169 -5.92 16.64 -5.02
CA MET A 169 -6.17 16.88 -3.60
C MET A 169 -7.36 16.06 -3.08
N ALA A 170 -8.46 15.99 -3.84
CA ALA A 170 -9.62 15.18 -3.44
C ALA A 170 -9.29 13.68 -3.47
N ALA A 171 -8.49 13.22 -4.44
CA ALA A 171 -7.97 11.85 -4.46
C ALA A 171 -7.10 11.55 -3.23
N LEU A 172 -6.23 12.49 -2.83
CA LEU A 172 -5.38 12.37 -1.64
C LEU A 172 -6.20 12.26 -0.36
N VAL A 173 -7.21 13.11 -0.19
CA VAL A 173 -8.09 13.07 0.97
C VAL A 173 -8.81 11.72 1.05
N LEU A 174 -9.38 11.24 -0.04
CA LEU A 174 -10.06 9.94 -0.06
C LEU A 174 -9.11 8.79 0.29
N PHE A 175 -7.90 8.80 -0.26
CA PHE A 175 -6.88 7.80 0.04
C PHE A 175 -6.58 7.74 1.53
N VAL A 176 -6.30 8.90 2.12
CA VAL A 176 -5.96 9.02 3.54
C VAL A 176 -7.14 8.57 4.40
N LEU A 177 -8.38 8.92 4.03
CA LEU A 177 -9.57 8.46 4.76
C LEU A 177 -9.68 6.92 4.78
N ILE A 178 -9.52 6.26 3.62
CA ILE A 178 -9.56 4.80 3.52
C ILE A 178 -8.39 4.19 4.33
N MET A 179 -7.21 4.79 4.26
CA MET A 179 -6.04 4.33 5.00
C MET A 179 -6.17 4.51 6.52
N ILE A 180 -6.83 5.57 6.99
CA ILE A 180 -7.14 5.77 8.41
C ILE A 180 -8.07 4.66 8.89
N VAL A 181 -9.10 4.31 8.12
CA VAL A 181 -9.96 3.16 8.44
C VAL A 181 -9.14 1.88 8.54
N GLY A 182 -8.24 1.64 7.58
CA GLY A 182 -7.32 0.51 7.63
C GLY A 182 -6.41 0.50 8.85
N GLY A 183 -5.90 1.66 9.26
CA GLY A 183 -5.10 1.84 10.46
C GLY A 183 -5.88 1.58 11.74
N VAL A 184 -7.13 2.02 11.83
CA VAL A 184 -8.00 1.73 12.99
C VAL A 184 -8.28 0.22 13.07
N VAL A 185 -8.59 -0.42 11.94
CA VAL A 185 -8.75 -1.88 11.89
C VAL A 185 -7.47 -2.59 12.33
N ASN A 186 -6.31 -2.11 11.89
CA ASN A 186 -5.00 -2.63 12.30
C ASN A 186 -4.82 -2.55 13.83
N LEU A 187 -5.11 -1.39 14.42
CA LEU A 187 -4.96 -1.15 15.86
C LEU A 187 -5.95 -1.94 16.72
N VAL A 188 -7.14 -2.27 16.21
CA VAL A 188 -8.17 -2.99 16.97
C VAL A 188 -8.03 -4.51 16.81
N VAL A 189 -7.65 -5.01 15.63
CA VAL A 189 -7.65 -6.45 15.34
C VAL A 189 -6.37 -7.17 15.78
N LEU A 190 -5.24 -6.46 15.92
CA LEU A 190 -3.93 -7.07 16.21
C LEU A 190 -3.56 -7.26 17.69
N PRO A 191 -4.01 -6.43 18.66
CA PRO A 191 -3.65 -6.61 20.07
C PRO A 191 -4.14 -7.92 20.69
N ASP A 192 -5.21 -8.51 20.17
CA ASP A 192 -5.91 -9.65 20.79
C ASP A 192 -5.13 -10.98 20.75
N GLU A 193 -4.05 -11.10 19.96
CA GLU A 193 -3.30 -12.37 19.80
C GLU A 193 -1.87 -12.35 20.36
N VAL A 194 -1.34 -11.19 20.79
CA VAL A 194 0.01 -11.11 21.41
C VAL A 194 -0.05 -11.30 22.94
N GLY A 195 -1.27 -11.40 23.49
CA GLY A 195 -1.55 -11.51 24.92
C GLY A 195 -1.80 -12.92 25.47
N HIS A 196 -1.48 -13.99 24.72
CA HIS A 196 -1.60 -15.38 25.19
C HIS A 196 -0.37 -16.22 24.87
#